data_AF-A0A964XDU3-F1
#
_entry.id   AF-A0A964XDU3-F1
#
_cell.length_a   1.000
_cell.length_b   1.000
_cell.length_c   1.000
_cell.angle_alpha   90.00
_cell.angle_beta   90.00
_cell.angle_gamma   90.00
#
_symmetry.space_group_name_H-M   'P 1'
#
loop_
_entity.id
_entity.type
_entity.pdbx_description
1 polymer ?
#
loop_
_entity_poly.entity_id
_entity_poly.type
_entity_poly.pdbx_seq_one_letter_code
_entity_poly.pdbx_strand_id
1 'polypeptide(L)'
;MRGIFAYIREPKLSGRGGVLFDRGMQMLDLMQDLAGPFVEVKSMISRDIWGEPGADDNAFALLRTHEGVTAQLHASATWWRETFRLELGFEDGYIWLDGLTGAAGRMGPEMLITARISRDETGRPRPNPEEQIREFTADNAMALELADFLHAVRGRGPARVGTSQQAFDAMNIVQRIYADDTAWQPGEIRAAE
;
A
#
# COMPACT_ATOMS: atom_id res chain seq x y z
N MET A 1 12.52 -2.58 2.08
CA MET A 1 11.35 -3.28 1.52
C MET A 1 11.71 -4.39 0.52
N ARG A 2 12.67 -5.28 0.88
CA ARG A 2 12.97 -6.51 0.10
C ARG A 2 13.08 -7.77 0.98
N GLY A 3 12.96 -7.63 2.30
CA GLY A 3 13.24 -8.71 3.25
C GLY A 3 12.11 -9.71 3.53
N ILE A 4 10.86 -9.39 3.20
CA ILE A 4 9.70 -10.28 3.47
C ILE A 4 9.18 -10.98 2.19
N PHE A 5 9.62 -10.57 1.00
CA PHE A 5 9.06 -11.03 -0.28
C PHE A 5 9.76 -12.24 -0.92
N ALA A 6 10.79 -12.79 -0.28
CA ALA A 6 11.35 -14.06 -0.71
C ALA A 6 10.72 -15.16 0.14
N TYR A 7 9.97 -16.05 -0.51
CA TYR A 7 9.63 -17.40 -0.03
C TYR A 7 8.21 -17.65 0.49
N ILE A 8 7.20 -17.49 -0.40
CA ILE A 8 6.14 -18.50 -0.54
C ILE A 8 5.94 -18.76 -2.05
N ARG A 9 6.59 -19.79 -2.57
CA ARG A 9 6.34 -20.36 -3.92
C ARG A 9 5.82 -21.79 -3.76
N GLU A 10 4.65 -21.93 -3.15
CA GLU A 10 3.90 -23.19 -3.06
C GLU A 10 2.64 -23.03 -3.91
N PRO A 11 2.59 -23.57 -5.15
CA PRO A 11 1.52 -23.30 -6.12
C PRO A 11 0.09 -23.63 -5.65
N LYS A 12 -0.05 -24.39 -4.56
CA LYS A 12 -1.33 -24.82 -4.00
C LYS A 12 -1.81 -23.98 -2.81
N LEU A 13 -0.93 -23.21 -2.16
CA LEU A 13 -1.26 -22.33 -1.03
C LEU A 13 -1.23 -20.85 -1.42
N SER A 14 -0.40 -20.48 -2.41
CA SER A 14 -0.44 -19.19 -3.08
C SER A 14 -1.40 -19.27 -4.28
N GLY A 15 -2.69 -19.06 -4.04
CA GLY A 15 -3.65 -18.80 -5.13
C GLY A 15 -3.18 -17.56 -5.89
N ARG A 16 -2.57 -17.78 -7.06
CA ARG A 16 -1.91 -16.85 -7.98
C ARG A 16 -2.31 -15.38 -7.77
N GLY A 17 -1.40 -14.62 -7.12
CA GLY A 17 -1.61 -13.26 -6.63
C GLY A 17 -1.85 -12.26 -7.77
N GLY A 18 -2.99 -11.59 -7.70
CA GLY A 18 -3.23 -10.40 -8.52
C GLY A 18 -2.57 -9.16 -7.92
N VAL A 19 -2.74 -8.03 -8.59
CA VAL A 19 -2.05 -6.79 -8.22
C VAL A 19 -2.38 -6.34 -6.79
N LEU A 20 -3.60 -6.61 -6.31
CA LEU A 20 -4.00 -6.30 -4.95
C LEU A 20 -3.16 -7.08 -3.92
N PHE A 21 -2.97 -8.39 -4.11
CA PHE A 21 -2.19 -9.20 -3.19
C PHE A 21 -0.70 -8.86 -3.26
N ASP A 22 -0.15 -8.70 -4.47
CA ASP A 22 1.28 -8.53 -4.67
C ASP A 22 1.80 -7.14 -4.31
N ARG A 23 1.04 -6.09 -4.70
CA ARG A 23 1.43 -4.68 -4.53
C ARG A 23 0.48 -3.93 -3.61
N GLY A 24 -0.82 -4.16 -3.75
CA GLY A 24 -1.83 -3.51 -2.92
C GLY A 24 -1.65 -3.79 -1.42
N MET A 25 -1.28 -5.03 -1.05
CA MET A 25 -1.03 -5.41 0.35
C MET A 25 0.07 -4.57 1.00
N GLN A 26 1.14 -4.25 0.27
CA GLN A 26 2.22 -3.38 0.78
C GLN A 26 1.72 -1.97 1.07
N MET A 27 0.86 -1.44 0.18
CA MET A 27 0.25 -0.13 0.39
C MET A 27 -0.73 -0.17 1.58
N LEU A 28 -1.52 -1.24 1.71
CA LEU A 28 -2.48 -1.42 2.81
C LEU A 28 -1.78 -1.55 4.18
N ASP A 29 -0.63 -2.21 4.24
CA ASP A 29 0.20 -2.27 5.44
C ASP A 29 0.65 -0.86 5.88
N LEU A 30 1.19 -0.07 4.94
CA LEU A 30 1.61 1.31 5.19
C LEU A 30 0.43 2.22 5.58
N MET A 31 -0.71 2.09 4.90
CA MET A 31 -1.91 2.87 5.20
C MET A 31 -2.43 2.56 6.61
N GLN A 32 -2.40 1.29 7.05
CA GLN A 32 -2.82 0.92 8.40
C GLN A 32 -1.84 1.41 9.47
N ASP A 33 -0.53 1.41 9.19
CA ASP A 33 0.48 1.97 10.10
C ASP A 33 0.27 3.48 10.33
N LEU A 34 -0.15 4.20 9.29
CA LEU A 34 -0.35 5.65 9.33
C LEU A 34 -1.74 6.08 9.83
N ALA A 35 -2.80 5.40 9.40
CA ALA A 35 -4.19 5.78 9.67
C ALA A 35 -4.87 4.96 10.77
N GLY A 36 -4.30 3.81 11.13
CA GLY A 36 -4.93 2.81 11.98
C GLY A 36 -5.78 1.80 11.20
N PRO A 37 -6.41 0.84 11.90
CA PRO A 37 -7.12 -0.26 11.28
C PRO A 37 -8.41 0.19 10.58
N PHE A 38 -8.61 -0.29 9.35
CA PHE A 38 -9.81 -0.03 8.57
C PHE A 38 -10.95 -0.98 8.95
N VAL A 39 -12.14 -0.44 9.21
CA VAL A 39 -13.33 -1.18 9.66
C VAL A 39 -14.45 -1.22 8.62
N GLU A 40 -14.44 -0.32 7.64
CA GLU A 40 -15.34 -0.36 6.48
C GLU A 40 -14.54 -0.51 5.20
N VAL A 41 -15.12 -1.26 4.26
CA VAL A 41 -14.57 -1.51 2.93
C VAL A 41 -15.69 -1.35 1.90
N LYS A 42 -15.37 -0.69 0.79
CA LYS A 42 -16.13 -0.75 -0.47
C LYS A 42 -15.15 -1.04 -1.59
N SER A 43 -15.41 -2.02 -2.45
CA SER A 43 -14.44 -2.40 -3.50
C SER A 43 -15.05 -2.65 -4.87
N MET A 44 -14.19 -2.53 -5.88
CA MET A 44 -14.43 -2.94 -7.26
C MET A 44 -13.15 -3.59 -7.79
N ILE A 45 -13.25 -4.81 -8.27
CA ILE A 45 -12.12 -5.64 -8.68
C ILE A 45 -12.38 -6.13 -10.10
N SER A 46 -11.35 -6.05 -10.94
CA SER A 46 -11.47 -6.48 -12.34
C SER A 46 -10.34 -7.39 -12.77
N ARG A 47 -10.65 -8.22 -13.77
CA ARG A 47 -9.75 -9.16 -14.45
C ARG A 47 -10.07 -9.11 -15.94
N ASP A 48 -9.80 -7.97 -16.54
CA ASP A 48 -10.26 -7.65 -17.90
C ASP A 48 -9.20 -7.92 -18.98
N ILE A 49 -7.91 -7.93 -18.62
CA ILE A 49 -6.79 -7.96 -19.57
C ILE A 49 -6.11 -9.32 -19.60
N TRP A 50 -5.73 -9.87 -18.46
CA TRP A 50 -4.94 -11.11 -18.43
C TRP A 50 -5.81 -12.36 -18.29
N GLY A 51 -6.99 -12.24 -17.68
CA GLY A 51 -7.96 -13.34 -17.61
C GLY A 51 -7.49 -14.53 -16.76
N GLU A 52 -6.41 -14.40 -15.98
CA GLU A 52 -5.86 -15.48 -15.17
C GLU A 52 -6.79 -15.81 -13.98
N PRO A 53 -7.30 -17.05 -13.87
CA PRO A 53 -8.12 -17.45 -12.73
C PRO A 53 -7.36 -17.26 -11.41
N GLY A 54 -8.00 -16.57 -10.46
CA GLY A 54 -7.50 -16.27 -9.14
C GLY A 54 -6.78 -14.93 -9.03
N ALA A 55 -6.38 -14.32 -10.15
CA ALA A 55 -5.60 -13.09 -10.17
C ALA A 55 -6.44 -11.90 -10.64
N ASP A 56 -6.41 -10.80 -9.89
CA ASP A 56 -6.95 -9.50 -10.29
C ASP A 56 -5.94 -8.67 -11.08
N ASP A 57 -6.45 -7.94 -12.07
CA ASP A 57 -5.69 -6.97 -12.87
C ASP A 57 -5.78 -5.57 -12.24
N ASN A 58 -6.93 -5.27 -11.63
CA ASN A 58 -7.21 -4.00 -10.98
C ASN A 58 -8.02 -4.19 -9.71
N ALA A 59 -7.71 -3.41 -8.69
CA ALA A 59 -8.51 -3.30 -7.49
C ALA A 59 -8.62 -1.84 -7.07
N PHE A 60 -9.86 -1.42 -6.86
CA PHE A 60 -10.24 -0.14 -6.26
C PHE A 60 -10.87 -0.44 -4.91
N ALA A 61 -10.44 0.27 -3.87
CA ALA A 61 -11.06 0.17 -2.55
C ALA A 61 -11.22 1.54 -1.91
N LEU A 62 -12.37 1.78 -1.28
CA LEU A 62 -12.61 2.86 -0.33
C LEU A 62 -12.66 2.25 1.07
N LEU A 63 -11.92 2.85 1.99
CA LEU A 63 -11.70 2.34 3.33
C LEU A 63 -12.03 3.42 4.36
N ARG A 64 -12.51 3.00 5.54
CA ARG A 64 -12.73 3.92 6.67
C ARG A 64 -12.31 3.29 7.99
N THR A 65 -11.62 4.04 8.83
CA THR A 65 -11.23 3.63 10.20
C THR A 65 -12.35 3.90 11.20
N HIS A 66 -12.23 3.36 12.41
CA HIS A 66 -13.19 3.64 13.49
C HIS A 66 -13.22 5.14 13.86
N GLU A 67 -12.10 5.83 13.70
CA GLU A 67 -11.97 7.27 13.97
C GLU A 67 -12.48 8.14 12.81
N GLY A 68 -12.96 7.53 11.72
CA GLY A 68 -13.53 8.24 10.58
C GLY A 68 -12.52 8.68 9.53
N VAL A 69 -11.24 8.30 9.64
CA VAL A 69 -10.25 8.53 8.57
C VAL A 69 -10.66 7.73 7.34
N THR A 70 -10.84 8.41 6.21
CA THR A 70 -11.17 7.80 4.93
C THR A 70 -9.93 7.65 4.07
N ALA A 71 -9.81 6.54 3.35
CA ALA A 71 -8.70 6.29 2.45
C ALA A 71 -9.19 5.61 1.16
N GLN A 72 -8.41 5.75 0.09
CA GLN A 72 -8.61 5.03 -1.16
C GLN A 72 -7.36 4.24 -1.54
N LEU A 73 -7.56 3.06 -2.11
CA LEU A 73 -6.53 2.26 -2.75
C LEU A 73 -6.88 2.08 -4.22
N HIS A 74 -5.90 2.28 -5.10
CA HIS A 74 -5.95 1.89 -6.49
C HIS A 74 -4.69 1.07 -6.81
N ALA A 75 -4.85 -0.24 -6.92
CA ALA A 75 -3.80 -1.16 -7.34
C ALA A 75 -4.12 -1.64 -8.75
N SER A 76 -3.17 -1.50 -9.68
CA SER A 76 -3.42 -1.75 -11.10
C SER A 76 -2.20 -2.33 -11.81
N ALA A 77 -2.38 -3.45 -12.49
CA ALA A 77 -1.42 -4.03 -13.43
C ALA A 77 -1.55 -3.43 -14.84
N THR A 78 -2.63 -2.67 -15.08
CA THR A 78 -2.95 -2.06 -16.38
C THR A 78 -2.75 -0.55 -16.38
N TRP A 79 -2.28 0.01 -15.26
CA TRP A 79 -1.75 1.36 -15.19
C TRP A 79 -0.31 1.34 -15.72
N TRP A 80 -0.20 1.45 -17.05
CA TRP A 80 1.02 1.19 -17.83
C TRP A 80 2.28 1.95 -17.39
N ARG A 81 2.12 3.02 -16.62
CA ARG A 81 3.23 3.71 -15.96
C ARG A 81 3.37 3.17 -14.53
N GLU A 82 4.44 2.40 -14.27
CA GLU A 82 4.80 2.01 -12.90
C GLU A 82 4.85 3.26 -12.00
N THR A 83 4.00 3.29 -10.97
CA THR A 83 3.80 4.47 -10.11
C THR A 83 3.70 4.01 -8.66
N PHE A 84 4.37 4.74 -7.77
CA PHE A 84 4.10 4.71 -6.33
C PHE A 84 3.63 6.10 -5.94
N ARG A 85 2.46 6.21 -5.33
CA ARG A 85 1.92 7.49 -4.84
C ARG A 85 1.11 7.25 -3.57
N LEU A 86 1.46 7.98 -2.51
CA LEU A 86 0.70 8.02 -1.26
C LEU A 86 0.42 9.47 -0.90
N GLU A 87 -0.85 9.79 -0.68
CA GLU A 87 -1.30 11.14 -0.36
C GLU A 87 -1.98 11.14 1.01
N LEU A 88 -1.50 12.00 1.90
CA LEU A 88 -2.00 12.13 3.26
C LEU A 88 -2.51 13.56 3.47
N GLY A 89 -3.80 13.69 3.71
CA GLY A 89 -4.44 14.96 4.06
C GLY A 89 -4.55 15.15 5.57
N PHE A 90 -4.28 16.37 6.04
CA PHE A 90 -4.37 16.76 7.44
C PHE A 90 -5.15 18.09 7.57
N GLU A 91 -5.49 18.47 8.80
CA GLU A 91 -6.30 19.67 9.07
C GLU A 91 -5.65 20.97 8.57
N ASP A 92 -4.32 21.05 8.60
CA ASP A 92 -3.54 22.25 8.23
C ASP A 92 -2.51 21.99 7.12
N GLY A 93 -2.66 20.91 6.34
CA GLY A 93 -1.66 20.59 5.31
C GLY A 93 -1.83 19.22 4.69
N TYR A 94 -0.83 18.84 3.88
CA TYR A 94 -0.74 17.51 3.30
C TYR A 94 0.70 17.08 3.13
N ILE A 95 0.87 15.76 3.01
CA ILE A 95 2.12 15.10 2.68
C ILE A 95 1.86 14.17 1.50
N TRP A 96 2.65 14.28 0.44
CA TRP A 96 2.66 13.32 -0.67
C TRP A 96 4.01 12.63 -0.75
N LEU A 97 3.98 11.31 -0.93
CA LEU A 97 5.12 10.53 -1.37
C LEU A 97 4.88 10.17 -2.83
N ASP A 98 5.79 10.57 -3.71
CA ASP A 98 5.71 10.28 -5.14
C ASP A 98 6.99 9.57 -5.60
N GLY A 99 6.82 8.51 -6.38
CA GLY A 99 7.91 7.64 -6.80
C GLY A 99 8.53 6.84 -5.66
N LEU A 100 9.39 5.90 -6.03
CA LEU A 100 10.18 5.11 -5.09
C LEU A 100 11.50 4.77 -5.78
N THR A 101 12.62 5.19 -5.18
CA THR A 101 13.96 5.01 -5.72
C THR A 101 14.39 3.57 -5.50
N GLY A 102 13.75 2.64 -6.20
CA GLY A 102 14.14 1.23 -6.22
C GLY A 102 15.32 1.00 -7.17
N ALA A 103 16.01 -0.13 -7.02
CA ALA A 103 17.17 -0.52 -7.84
C ALA A 103 16.95 -0.51 -9.37
N ALA A 104 15.70 -0.47 -9.84
CA ALA A 104 15.35 -0.42 -11.26
C ALA A 104 14.92 0.98 -11.76
N GLY A 105 14.73 1.97 -10.86
CA GLY A 105 14.39 3.36 -11.21
C GLY A 105 13.08 3.56 -11.99
N ARG A 106 12.20 2.55 -12.04
CA ARG A 106 11.03 2.53 -12.95
C ARG A 106 9.87 3.42 -12.50
N MET A 107 9.73 3.62 -11.19
CA MET A 107 8.62 4.37 -10.59
C MET A 107 8.89 5.89 -10.51
N GLY A 108 10.03 6.35 -11.03
CA GLY A 108 10.47 7.75 -10.93
C GLY A 108 11.27 8.04 -9.65
N PRO A 109 11.73 9.29 -9.49
CA PRO A 109 12.48 9.72 -8.30
C PRO A 109 11.59 9.67 -7.06
N GLU A 110 12.15 9.25 -5.93
CA GLU A 110 11.47 9.30 -4.64
C GLU A 110 11.45 10.74 -4.10
N MET A 111 10.25 11.28 -3.98
CA MET A 111 10.02 12.65 -3.55
C MET A 111 9.05 12.69 -2.37
N LEU A 112 9.40 13.48 -1.36
CA LEU A 112 8.51 13.94 -0.30
C LEU A 112 8.08 15.36 -0.63
N ILE A 113 6.78 15.54 -0.85
CA ILE A 113 6.16 16.84 -1.09
C ILE A 113 5.33 17.15 0.16
N THR A 114 5.55 18.32 0.73
CA THR A 114 4.80 18.76 1.91
C THR A 114 4.27 20.16 1.71
N ALA A 115 3.08 20.44 2.24
CA ALA A 115 2.54 21.79 2.23
C ALA A 115 1.77 22.05 3.52
N ARG A 116 1.86 23.29 4.01
CA ARG A 116 1.00 23.82 5.07
C ARG A 116 0.01 24.80 4.48
N ILE A 117 -1.25 24.63 4.83
CA ILE A 117 -2.31 25.52 4.38
C ILE A 117 -2.13 26.88 5.06
N SER A 118 -1.99 27.93 4.25
CA SER A 118 -2.06 29.30 4.73
C SER A 118 -3.51 29.78 4.74
N ARG A 119 -3.85 30.69 5.66
CA ARG A 119 -5.19 31.27 5.76
C ARG A 119 -5.15 32.74 5.32
N ASP A 120 -6.24 33.21 4.72
CA ASP A 120 -6.41 34.63 4.42
C ASP A 120 -6.83 35.43 5.67
N GLU A 121 -7.02 36.74 5.50
CA GLU A 121 -7.43 37.65 6.57
C GLU A 121 -8.81 37.29 7.18
N THR A 122 -9.62 36.50 6.46
CA THR A 122 -10.93 36.02 6.90
C THR A 122 -10.88 34.64 7.56
N GLY A 123 -9.68 34.04 7.66
CA GLY A 123 -9.45 32.70 8.22
C GLY A 123 -9.71 31.55 7.24
N ARG A 124 -10.04 31.84 5.97
CA ARG A 124 -10.30 30.82 4.96
C ARG A 124 -8.98 30.25 4.42
N PRO A 125 -8.89 28.93 4.17
CA PRO A 125 -7.70 28.33 3.59
C PRO A 125 -7.47 28.86 2.17
N ARG A 126 -6.23 29.24 1.88
CA ARG A 126 -5.81 29.63 0.52
C ARG A 126 -5.57 28.36 -0.30
N PRO A 127 -6.12 28.26 -1.53
CA PRO A 127 -5.86 27.13 -2.41
C PRO A 127 -4.39 27.14 -2.85
N ASN A 128 -3.89 25.97 -3.23
CA ASN A 128 -2.53 25.77 -3.76
C ASN A 128 -1.44 26.39 -2.84
N PRO A 129 -1.30 25.88 -1.60
CA PRO A 129 -0.23 26.32 -0.71
C PRO A 129 1.14 26.07 -1.36
N GLU A 130 2.15 26.82 -0.91
CA GLU A 130 3.52 26.59 -1.35
C GLU A 130 3.98 25.20 -0.91
N GLU A 131 4.49 24.42 -1.86
CA GLU A 131 4.99 23.07 -1.64
C GLU A 131 6.49 23.08 -1.40
N GLN A 132 6.93 22.34 -0.38
CA GLN A 132 8.33 21.99 -0.19
C GLN A 132 8.56 20.60 -0.75
N ILE A 133 9.48 20.49 -1.70
CA ILE A 133 9.82 19.24 -2.38
C ILE A 133 11.21 18.80 -1.93
N ARG A 134 11.32 17.55 -1.47
CA ARG A 134 12.60 16.93 -1.13
C ARG A 134 12.74 15.60 -1.87
N GLU A 135 13.80 15.50 -2.67
CA GLU A 135 14.16 14.26 -3.37
C GLU A 135 15.10 13.40 -2.52
N PHE A 136 14.89 12.07 -2.55
CA PHE A 136 15.73 11.07 -1.90
C PHE A 136 16.45 10.24 -2.96
N THR A 137 17.79 10.25 -2.87
CA THR A 137 18.68 9.58 -3.82
C THR A 137 19.40 8.36 -3.23
N ALA A 138 19.24 8.12 -1.93
CA ALA A 138 19.88 7.01 -1.23
C ALA A 138 18.84 6.01 -0.73
N ASP A 139 19.00 4.74 -1.10
CA ASP A 139 18.21 3.62 -0.58
C ASP A 139 19.00 2.93 0.55
N ASN A 140 18.53 3.10 1.79
CA ASN A 140 19.05 2.39 2.96
C ASN A 140 17.97 1.50 3.62
N ALA A 141 16.81 1.31 2.98
CA ALA A 141 15.64 0.70 3.61
C ALA A 141 15.92 -0.74 4.06
N MET A 142 16.59 -1.55 3.23
CA MET A 142 16.93 -2.93 3.59
C MET A 142 17.91 -2.99 4.78
N ALA A 143 18.88 -2.10 4.83
CA ALA A 143 19.86 -2.08 5.91
C ALA A 143 19.19 -1.70 7.25
N LEU A 144 18.26 -0.74 7.23
CA LEU A 144 17.47 -0.35 8.38
C LEU A 144 16.55 -1.50 8.84
N GLU A 145 15.80 -2.12 7.93
CA GLU A 145 14.94 -3.28 8.24
C GLU A 145 15.73 -4.44 8.86
N LEU A 146 16.89 -4.77 8.30
CA LEU A 146 17.76 -5.83 8.84
C LEU A 146 18.30 -5.46 10.23
N ALA A 147 18.68 -4.19 10.44
CA ALA A 147 19.15 -3.73 11.73
C ALA A 147 18.05 -3.85 12.80
N ASP A 148 16.81 -3.47 12.48
CA ASP A 148 15.66 -3.60 13.37
C ASP A 148 15.32 -5.06 13.66
N PHE A 149 15.35 -5.93 12.65
CA PHE A 149 15.16 -7.36 12.84
C PHE A 149 16.22 -7.97 13.77
N LEU A 150 17.51 -7.65 13.54
CA LEU A 150 18.61 -8.12 14.39
C LEU A 150 18.53 -7.58 15.81
N HIS A 151 18.04 -6.35 15.98
CA HIS A 151 17.79 -5.76 17.29
C HIS A 151 16.75 -6.58 18.07
N ALA A 152 15.64 -6.95 17.41
CA ALA A 152 14.58 -7.76 18.00
C ALA A 152 15.04 -9.19 18.35
N VAL A 153 15.69 -9.90 17.42
CA VAL A 153 16.18 -11.27 17.65
C VAL A 153 17.23 -11.36 18.75
N ARG A 154 17.99 -10.28 18.98
CA ARG A 154 18.99 -10.19 20.07
C ARG A 154 18.37 -9.81 21.42
N GLY A 155 17.05 -9.68 21.51
CA GLY A 155 16.34 -9.32 22.75
C GLY A 155 16.59 -7.90 23.22
N ARG A 156 16.98 -6.97 22.32
CA ARG A 156 17.28 -5.57 22.69
C ARG A 156 16.05 -4.67 22.68
N GLY A 157 14.92 -5.17 22.19
CA GLY A 157 13.63 -4.50 22.14
C GLY A 157 12.64 -5.31 21.28
N PRO A 158 11.34 -4.98 21.29
CA PRO A 158 10.38 -5.60 20.37
C PRO A 158 10.63 -5.15 18.92
N ALA A 159 10.20 -5.97 17.97
CA ALA A 159 10.09 -5.55 16.57
C ALA A 159 9.07 -4.40 16.48
N ARG A 160 9.46 -3.29 15.84
CA ARG A 160 8.62 -2.08 15.71
C ARG A 160 7.73 -2.11 14.48
N VAL A 161 8.24 -2.70 13.40
CA VAL A 161 7.60 -2.80 12.09
C VAL A 161 7.82 -4.21 11.53
N GLY A 162 6.99 -4.64 10.58
CA GLY A 162 7.10 -5.95 9.96
C GLY A 162 6.81 -7.12 10.90
N THR A 163 5.92 -6.93 11.87
CA THR A 163 5.49 -7.99 12.81
C THR A 163 4.54 -8.98 12.12
N SER A 164 4.41 -10.20 12.68
CA SER A 164 3.42 -11.16 12.18
C SER A 164 1.97 -10.69 12.33
N GLN A 165 1.71 -9.82 13.32
CA GLN A 165 0.40 -9.20 13.50
C GLN A 165 0.08 -8.22 12.37
N GLN A 166 1.03 -7.33 12.01
CA GLN A 166 0.88 -6.42 10.87
C GLN A 166 0.65 -7.20 9.56
N ALA A 167 1.40 -8.28 9.33
CA ALA A 167 1.18 -9.16 8.19
C ALA A 167 -0.23 -9.80 8.17
N PHE A 168 -0.72 -10.22 9.34
CA PHE A 168 -2.08 -10.74 9.47
C PHE A 168 -3.13 -9.66 9.17
N ASP A 169 -2.96 -8.45 9.71
CA ASP A 169 -3.90 -7.34 9.53
C ASP A 169 -3.95 -6.88 8.07
N ALA A 170 -2.79 -6.79 7.40
CA ALA A 170 -2.68 -6.53 5.97
C ALA A 170 -3.39 -7.60 5.12
N MET A 171 -3.19 -8.89 5.47
CA MET A 171 -3.88 -9.98 4.79
C MET A 171 -5.40 -9.92 5.01
N ASN A 172 -5.83 -9.64 6.24
CA ASN A 172 -7.24 -9.56 6.60
C ASN A 172 -7.96 -8.46 5.81
N ILE A 173 -7.35 -7.27 5.67
CA ILE A 173 -7.97 -6.21 4.88
C ILE A 173 -8.01 -6.54 3.38
N VAL A 174 -6.99 -7.20 2.82
CA VAL A 174 -7.01 -7.71 1.44
C VAL A 174 -8.17 -8.69 1.23
N GLN A 175 -8.36 -9.65 2.14
CA GLN A 175 -9.47 -10.61 2.06
C GLN A 175 -10.83 -9.90 2.14
N ARG A 176 -10.95 -8.86 2.97
CA ARG A 176 -12.18 -8.06 3.06
C ARG A 176 -12.45 -7.25 1.80
N ILE A 177 -11.41 -6.77 1.11
CA ILE A 177 -11.53 -6.11 -0.19
C ILE A 177 -12.04 -7.10 -1.24
N TYR A 178 -11.48 -8.32 -1.31
CA TYR A 178 -12.01 -9.35 -2.21
C TYR A 178 -13.45 -9.75 -1.88
N ALA A 179 -13.81 -9.79 -0.61
CA ALA A 179 -15.15 -10.23 -0.16
C ALA A 179 -16.26 -9.17 -0.33
N ASP A 180 -15.93 -7.87 -0.36
CA ASP A 180 -16.94 -6.81 -0.53
C ASP A 180 -17.45 -6.71 -1.99
N ASP A 181 -16.60 -6.98 -2.99
CA ASP A 181 -17.02 -6.99 -4.38
C ASP A 181 -17.74 -8.30 -4.74
N THR A 182 -19.07 -8.29 -4.68
CA THR A 182 -19.90 -9.45 -5.05
C THR A 182 -19.79 -9.89 -6.51
N ALA A 183 -19.29 -9.03 -7.41
CA ALA A 183 -19.05 -9.38 -8.80
C ALA A 183 -17.71 -10.11 -8.99
N TRP A 184 -16.78 -9.96 -8.03
CA TRP A 184 -15.51 -10.67 -8.06
C TRP A 184 -15.73 -12.18 -7.90
N GLN A 185 -15.25 -12.93 -8.89
CA GLN A 185 -15.23 -14.38 -8.87
C GLN A 185 -13.79 -14.84 -9.07
N PRO A 186 -13.14 -15.44 -8.04
CA PRO A 186 -11.77 -15.92 -8.18
C PRO A 186 -11.63 -16.96 -9.30
N GLY A 187 -12.73 -17.58 -9.76
CA GLY A 187 -12.69 -18.59 -10.82
C GLY A 187 -12.16 -19.92 -10.30
N GLU A 188 -12.55 -21.02 -10.94
CA GLU A 188 -12.11 -22.35 -10.51
C GLU A 188 -10.65 -22.60 -10.91
N ILE A 189 -9.81 -22.91 -9.92
CA ILE A 189 -8.46 -23.41 -10.16
C ILE A 189 -8.60 -24.86 -10.62
N ARG A 190 -8.53 -25.09 -11.94
CA ARG A 190 -8.43 -26.45 -12.47
C ARG A 190 -7.12 -27.07 -11.99
N ALA A 191 -7.21 -28.12 -11.19
CA ALA A 191 -6.06 -28.94 -10.85
C ALA A 191 -5.47 -29.50 -12.15
N ALA A 192 -4.17 -29.28 -12.37
CA ALA A 192 -3.46 -29.95 -13.45
C ALA A 192 -3.50 -31.47 -13.21
N GLU A 193 -3.94 -32.21 -14.22
CA GLU A 193 -3.87 -33.68 -14.29
C GLU A 193 -2.42 -34.19 -14.27
#